data_AF-A0A523GPQ2-F1
#
_entry.id   AF-A0A523GPQ2-F1
#
_cell.length_a   1.000
_cell.length_b   1.000
_cell.length_c   1.000
_cell.angle_alpha   90.00
_cell.angle_beta   90.00
_cell.angle_gamma   90.00
#
_symmetry.space_group_name_H-M   'P 1'
#
loop_
_entity.id
_entity.type
_entity.pdbx_description
1 polymer ?
#
loop_
_entity_poly.entity_id
_entity_poly.type
_entity_poly.pdbx_seq_one_letter_code
_entity_poly.pdbx_strand_id
1 'polypeptide(L)'
;DQSDFLMGKAKKSARESMVIYLTSELFGAKWRNWKILLKELDADYAIKKIAYPSIYNLIIDPKEEEPEKFYLDDTWVDTPLWKVIEEHQASMEKDSGAPDA
;
A
#
# COMPACT_ATOMS: atom_id res chain seq x y z
N ASP A 1 -18.75 0.83 0.20
CA ASP A 1 -19.56 1.58 1.17
C ASP A 1 -18.96 1.42 2.57
N GLN A 2 -19.06 2.41 3.48
CA GLN A 2 -18.55 2.35 4.87
C GLN A 2 -19.66 2.61 5.92
N SER A 3 -20.92 2.70 5.49
CA SER A 3 -22.03 3.16 6.32
C SER A 3 -22.24 2.27 7.55
N ASP A 4 -22.15 0.95 7.38
CA ASP A 4 -22.30 0.01 8.50
C ASP A 4 -21.20 0.16 9.57
N PHE A 5 -19.96 0.47 9.18
CA PHE A 5 -18.89 0.74 10.12
C PHE A 5 -19.11 2.06 10.86
N LEU A 6 -19.43 3.13 10.13
CA LEU A 6 -19.64 4.46 10.72
C LEU A 6 -20.92 4.55 11.58
N MET A 7 -21.91 3.70 11.32
CA MET A 7 -23.14 3.58 12.12
C MET A 7 -23.02 2.53 13.25
N GLY A 8 -21.83 1.94 13.46
CA GLY A 8 -21.59 0.97 14.53
C GLY A 8 -22.25 -0.40 14.33
N LYS A 9 -22.80 -0.68 13.14
CA LYS A 9 -23.37 -1.99 12.77
C LYS A 9 -22.30 -3.01 12.45
N ALA A 10 -21.14 -2.57 11.98
CA ALA A 10 -19.96 -3.39 11.75
C ALA A 10 -18.82 -2.98 12.69
N LYS A 11 -18.08 -3.97 13.23
CA LYS A 11 -16.93 -3.73 14.12
C LYS A 11 -15.66 -3.28 13.40
N LYS A 12 -15.57 -3.48 12.08
CA LYS A 12 -14.39 -3.21 11.27
C LYS A 12 -14.78 -2.42 10.02
N SER A 13 -13.87 -1.59 9.54
CA SER A 13 -14.02 -0.92 8.25
C SER A 13 -14.16 -1.95 7.13
N ALA A 14 -14.96 -1.64 6.11
CA ALA A 14 -15.04 -2.44 4.90
C ALA A 14 -13.82 -2.23 3.97
N ARG A 15 -12.89 -1.33 4.31
CA ARG A 15 -11.69 -1.06 3.54
C ARG A 15 -10.53 -1.87 4.10
N GLU A 16 -10.13 -2.87 3.35
CA GLU A 16 -9.00 -3.73 3.70
C GLU A 16 -7.68 -3.23 3.12
N SER A 17 -7.73 -2.45 2.03
CA SER A 17 -6.54 -1.96 1.32
C SER A 17 -6.64 -0.50 0.90
N MET A 18 -5.50 0.11 0.66
CA MET A 18 -5.38 1.44 0.06
C MET A 18 -4.12 1.50 -0.80
N VAL A 19 -4.23 2.17 -1.94
CA VAL A 19 -3.11 2.46 -2.83
C VAL A 19 -2.52 3.82 -2.46
N ILE A 20 -1.20 3.95 -2.53
CA ILE A 20 -0.47 5.15 -2.12
C ILE A 20 0.15 5.77 -3.36
N TYR A 21 -0.24 7.00 -3.67
CA TYR A 21 0.36 7.82 -4.70
C TYR A 21 1.13 8.98 -4.06
N LEU A 22 2.28 9.31 -4.65
CA LEU A 22 2.92 10.60 -4.48
C LEU A 22 3.00 11.22 -5.87
N THR A 23 2.49 12.45 -6.03
CA THR A 23 2.21 13.04 -7.35
C THR A 23 1.44 12.05 -8.23
N SER A 24 1.87 11.81 -9.47
CA SER A 24 1.34 10.81 -10.40
C SER A 24 1.94 9.41 -10.23
N GLU A 25 2.87 9.22 -9.29
CA GLU A 25 3.62 7.99 -9.14
C GLU A 25 2.93 7.05 -8.15
N LEU A 26 2.60 5.82 -8.61
CA LEU A 26 2.26 4.73 -7.71
C LEU A 26 3.44 4.45 -6.80
N PHE A 27 3.31 4.77 -5.52
CA PHE A 27 4.40 4.74 -4.54
C PHE A 27 4.37 3.47 -3.69
N GLY A 28 3.19 2.90 -3.49
CA GLY A 28 3.02 1.66 -2.74
C GLY A 28 1.57 1.33 -2.45
N ALA A 29 1.37 0.44 -1.48
CA ALA A 29 0.06 0.06 -1.00
C ALA A 29 0.10 -0.31 0.47
N LYS A 30 -1.07 -0.30 1.11
CA LYS A 30 -1.30 -0.91 2.41
C LYS A 30 -2.39 -1.95 2.27
N TRP A 31 -2.18 -3.09 2.93
CA TRP A 31 -3.18 -4.11 3.14
C TRP A 31 -3.25 -4.45 4.62
N ARG A 32 -4.41 -4.24 5.24
CA ARG A 32 -4.62 -4.35 6.69
C ARG A 32 -3.53 -3.62 7.47
N ASN A 33 -2.66 -4.34 8.16
CA ASN A 33 -1.62 -3.81 9.03
C ASN A 33 -0.27 -3.69 8.32
N TRP A 34 -0.18 -4.13 7.06
CA TRP A 34 1.06 -4.19 6.31
C TRP A 34 1.11 -3.11 5.25
N LYS A 35 2.30 -2.55 5.05
CA LYS A 35 2.58 -1.54 4.03
C LYS A 35 3.75 -1.99 3.18
N ILE A 36 3.60 -1.84 1.87
CA ILE A 36 4.67 -2.00 0.89
C ILE A 36 4.94 -0.65 0.23
N LEU A 37 6.21 -0.27 0.15
CA LEU A 37 6.69 0.90 -0.56
C LEU A 37 7.62 0.46 -1.69
N LEU A 38 7.32 0.87 -2.92
CA LEU A 38 8.09 0.52 -4.12
C LEU A 38 9.16 1.56 -4.46
N LYS A 39 9.13 2.69 -3.75
CA LYS A 39 9.93 3.89 -3.96
C LYS A 39 10.24 4.52 -2.60
N GLU A 40 11.29 5.34 -2.56
CA GLU A 40 11.68 6.11 -1.39
C GLU A 40 11.79 7.60 -1.75
N LEU A 41 11.86 8.45 -0.72
CA LEU A 41 12.24 9.85 -0.88
C LEU A 41 13.69 10.03 -0.45
N ASP A 42 14.46 10.78 -1.22
CA ASP A 42 15.80 11.19 -0.79
C ASP A 42 15.76 12.41 0.16
N ALA A 43 16.94 12.92 0.52
CA ALA A 43 17.08 14.06 1.43
C ALA A 43 16.46 15.36 0.88
N ASP A 44 16.32 15.48 -0.43
CA ASP A 44 15.71 16.63 -1.12
C ASP A 44 14.22 16.37 -1.43
N TYR A 45 13.63 15.29 -0.87
CA TYR A 45 12.26 14.84 -1.10
C TYR A 45 11.97 14.44 -2.57
N ALA A 46 12.99 14.10 -3.34
CA ALA A 46 12.81 13.56 -4.68
C ALA A 46 12.46 12.07 -4.63
N ILE A 47 11.56 11.63 -5.51
CA ILE A 47 11.16 10.23 -5.62
C ILE A 47 12.28 9.42 -6.27
N LYS A 48 12.72 8.37 -5.58
CA LYS A 48 13.75 7.44 -6.05
C LYS A 48 13.19 6.02 -6.19
N LYS A 49 13.51 5.38 -7.31
CA LYS A 49 13.24 3.96 -7.53
C LYS A 49 14.25 3.12 -6.75
N ILE A 50 13.76 2.10 -6.06
CA ILE A 50 14.56 1.16 -5.28
C ILE A 50 14.49 -0.24 -5.91
N ALA A 51 15.53 -1.04 -5.68
CA ALA A 51 15.61 -2.39 -6.26
C ALA A 51 14.67 -3.38 -5.55
N TYR A 52 14.48 -3.21 -4.24
CA TYR A 52 13.62 -4.04 -3.41
C TYR A 52 12.63 -3.15 -2.66
N PRO A 53 11.38 -3.57 -2.54
CA PRO A 53 10.37 -2.79 -1.84
C PRO A 53 10.61 -2.82 -0.33
N SER A 54 10.33 -1.72 0.36
CA SER A 54 10.33 -1.70 1.82
C SER A 54 8.97 -2.19 2.35
N ILE A 55 9.00 -3.14 3.28
CA ILE A 55 7.78 -3.71 3.88
C ILE A 55 7.76 -3.47 5.39
N TYR A 56 6.63 -2.99 5.90
CA TYR A 56 6.44 -2.64 7.30
C TYR A 56 5.16 -3.27 7.87
N ASN A 57 5.23 -3.74 9.12
CA ASN A 57 4.06 -4.04 9.93
C ASN A 57 3.72 -2.84 10.80
N LEU A 58 2.68 -2.09 10.44
CA LEU A 58 2.29 -0.83 11.07
C LEU A 58 1.72 -0.96 12.50
N ILE A 59 1.44 -2.18 12.97
CA ILE A 59 1.07 -2.42 14.36
C ILE A 59 2.31 -2.56 15.24
N ILE A 60 3.37 -3.16 14.71
CA ILE A 60 4.62 -3.40 15.44
C ILE A 60 5.55 -2.19 15.30
N ASP A 61 5.67 -1.66 14.08
CA ASP A 61 6.47 -0.48 13.74
C ASP A 61 5.57 0.60 13.10
N PRO A 62 4.78 1.33 13.91
CA PRO A 62 3.90 2.38 13.42
C PRO A 62 4.65 3.61 12.87
N LYS A 63 5.96 3.73 13.14
CA LYS A 63 6.79 4.83 12.67
C LYS A 63 7.55 4.50 11.39
N GLU A 64 7.52 3.24 10.96
CA GLU A 64 8.19 2.79 9.74
C GLU A 64 9.72 3.00 9.81
N GLU A 65 10.31 2.77 10.99
CA GLU A 65 11.75 2.97 11.26
C GLU A 65 12.62 1.79 10.81
N GLU A 66 12.08 0.56 10.81
CA GLU A 66 12.85 -0.66 10.57
C GLU A 66 12.22 -1.51 9.45
N PRO A 67 12.56 -1.24 8.16
CA PRO A 67 12.04 -2.04 7.05
C PRO A 67 12.43 -3.51 7.20
N GLU A 68 11.52 -4.39 6.82
CA GLU A 68 11.70 -5.84 6.73
C GLU A 68 11.96 -6.60 8.04
N LYS A 69 12.24 -5.91 9.17
CA LYS A 69 12.60 -6.53 10.45
C LYS A 69 11.59 -7.58 10.92
N PHE A 70 10.30 -7.29 10.73
CA PHE A 70 9.19 -8.19 11.10
C PHE A 70 8.57 -8.90 9.90
N TYR A 71 9.10 -8.67 8.70
CA TYR A 71 8.55 -9.22 7.46
C TYR A 71 9.09 -10.61 7.15
N LEU A 72 10.36 -10.91 7.48
CA LEU A 72 11.00 -12.18 7.09
C LEU A 72 10.28 -13.41 7.68
N ASP A 73 9.66 -13.28 8.84
CA ASP A 73 8.84 -14.33 9.47
C ASP A 73 7.40 -14.41 8.89
N ASP A 74 6.98 -13.39 8.14
CA ASP A 74 5.60 -13.15 7.68
C ASP A 74 5.51 -12.94 6.16
N THR A 75 6.43 -13.52 5.37
CA THR A 75 6.51 -13.31 3.90
C THR A 75 5.24 -13.62 3.11
N TRP A 76 4.30 -14.36 3.69
CA TRP A 76 2.96 -14.61 3.11
C TRP A 76 2.20 -13.31 2.79
N VAL A 77 2.52 -12.19 3.44
CA VAL A 77 1.89 -10.87 3.24
C VAL A 77 2.17 -10.27 1.87
N ASP A 78 3.20 -10.75 1.16
CA ASP A 78 3.50 -10.30 -0.21
C ASP A 78 2.33 -10.52 -1.14
N THR A 79 1.69 -11.69 -1.06
CA THR A 79 0.60 -12.05 -1.97
C THR A 79 -0.55 -11.03 -1.91
N PRO A 80 -1.14 -10.72 -0.74
CA PRO A 80 -2.19 -9.70 -0.69
C PRO A 80 -1.69 -8.28 -0.96
N LEU A 81 -0.43 -7.93 -0.63
CA LEU A 81 0.12 -6.60 -0.93
C LEU A 81 0.27 -6.36 -2.45
N TRP A 82 0.88 -7.31 -3.16
CA TRP A 82 1.02 -7.27 -4.61
C TRP A 82 -0.32 -7.34 -5.32
N LYS A 83 -1.25 -8.17 -4.83
CA LYS A 83 -2.60 -8.24 -5.36
C LYS A 83 -3.30 -6.87 -5.37
N VAL A 84 -3.15 -6.07 -4.30
CA VAL A 84 -3.73 -4.71 -4.25
C VAL A 84 -3.15 -3.82 -5.34
N ILE A 85 -1.84 -3.91 -5.59
CA ILE A 85 -1.15 -3.14 -6.62
C ILE A 85 -1.61 -3.57 -8.02
N GLU A 86 -1.59 -4.88 -8.29
CA GLU A 86 -1.93 -5.45 -9.60
C GLU A 86 -3.40 -5.23 -9.95
N GLU A 87 -4.33 -5.47 -9.02
CA GLU A 87 -5.76 -5.22 -9.25
C GLU A 87 -6.03 -3.75 -9.52
N HIS A 88 -5.32 -2.84 -8.83
CA HIS A 88 -5.44 -1.41 -9.07
C HIS A 88 -4.91 -1.03 -10.47
N GLN A 89 -3.71 -1.45 -10.82
CA GLN A 89 -3.13 -1.20 -12.15
C GLN A 89 -4.02 -1.75 -13.27
N ALA A 90 -4.49 -2.99 -13.15
CA ALA A 90 -5.39 -3.61 -14.11
C ALA A 90 -6.75 -2.91 -14.19
N SER A 91 -7.21 -2.27 -13.12
CA SER A 91 -8.43 -1.44 -13.16
C SER A 91 -8.22 -0.12 -13.88
N MET A 92 -7.04 0.50 -13.73
CA MET A 92 -6.66 1.73 -14.43
C MET A 92 -6.48 1.51 -15.93
N GLU A 93 -5.87 0.39 -16.33
CA GLU A 93 -5.75 0.02 -17.75
C GLU A 93 -7.11 -0.18 -18.44
N LYS A 94 -8.14 -0.55 -17.67
CA LYS A 94 -9.51 -0.75 -18.18
C LYS A 94 -10.37 0.51 -18.10
N ASP A 95 -9.93 1.53 -17.36
CA ASP A 95 -10.69 2.75 -17.16
C ASP A 95 -10.47 3.69 -18.35
N SER A 96 -11.52 3.90 -19.15
CA SER A 96 -11.50 4.83 -20.29
C SER A 96 -11.25 6.29 -19.89
N GLY A 97 -11.40 6.63 -18.61
CA GLY A 97 -11.09 7.95 -18.05
C GLY A 97 -9.68 8.07 -17.47
N ALA A 98 -8.87 7.00 -17.50
CA ALA A 98 -7.49 7.08 -17.06
C ALA A 98 -6.67 8.00 -17.99
N PRO A 99 -5.72 8.80 -17.45
CA PRO A 99 -4.83 9.60 -18.27
C PRO A 99 -3.97 8.70 -19.16
N ASP A 100 -3.64 9.18 -20.36
CA ASP A 100 -2.73 8.50 -21.28
C ASP A 100 -1.35 8.28 -20.60
N ALA A 101 -0.73 7.14 -20.92
CA ALA A 101 0.55 6.70 -20.36
C ALA A 101 1.76 7.48 -20.90
#